data_AF-A0AAN0J6J4-F1
#
_entry.id   AF-A0AAN0J6J4-F1
#
_cell.length_a   1.000
_cell.length_b   1.000
_cell.length_c   1.000
_cell.angle_alpha   90.00
_cell.angle_beta   90.00
_cell.angle_gamma   90.00
#
_symmetry.space_group_name_H-M   'P 1'
#
loop_
_entity.id
_entity.type
_entity.pdbx_description
1 polymer ?
#
loop_
_entity_poly.entity_id
_entity_poly.type
_entity_poly.pdbx_seq_one_letter_code
_entity_poly.pdbx_strand_id
1 'polypeptide(L)'
;MEGETASRLFHEGGFLILLEVPQGTEIGIDYNSWNVGPKFKGIKMIPPGLHMIYYSSVSKDGRETGPRCSFFHFFKPKEILVRVWNPRDEELTEENVDQLLIDRLRENLYEMDNCLGPYPYEHLKKWLALTNYITPSLVER
;
A
#
# COMPACT_ATOMS: atom_id res chain seq x y z
N MET A 1 18.37 -4.98 6.50
CA MET A 1 17.50 -5.12 7.68
C MET A 1 17.78 -6.49 8.27
N GLU A 2 18.03 -6.57 9.57
CA GLU A 2 18.30 -7.86 10.25
C GLU A 2 17.01 -8.66 10.42
N GLY A 3 17.11 -9.99 10.48
CA GLY A 3 15.94 -10.89 10.49
C GLY A 3 14.98 -10.67 11.66
N GLU A 4 15.50 -10.38 12.86
CA GLU A 4 14.68 -10.09 14.04
C GLU A 4 13.90 -8.78 13.89
N THR A 5 14.54 -7.75 13.33
CA THR A 5 13.88 -6.47 13.05
C THR A 5 12.76 -6.64 12.01
N ALA A 6 13.01 -7.39 10.94
CA ALA A 6 12.01 -7.67 9.92
C ALA A 6 10.80 -8.44 10.49
N SER A 7 11.06 -9.45 11.34
CA SER A 7 10.00 -10.17 12.04
C SER A 7 9.16 -9.24 12.90
N ARG A 8 9.77 -8.40 13.74
CA ARG A 8 9.02 -7.45 14.58
C ARG A 8 8.16 -6.51 13.74
N LEU A 9 8.74 -5.93 12.69
CA LEU A 9 8.03 -5.01 11.80
C LEU A 9 6.87 -5.69 11.06
N PHE A 10 6.99 -6.98 10.72
CA PHE A 10 5.89 -7.74 10.14
C PHE A 10 4.71 -7.89 11.11
N HIS A 11 4.98 -8.13 12.39
CA HIS A 11 3.95 -8.33 13.40
C HIS A 11 3.29 -7.04 13.91
N GLU A 12 4.01 -5.92 13.85
CA GLU A 12 3.57 -4.63 14.42
C GLU A 12 3.14 -3.61 13.37
N GLY A 13 3.71 -3.68 12.16
CA GLY A 13 3.42 -2.77 11.07
C GLY A 13 2.05 -3.00 10.43
N GLY A 14 1.61 -2.01 9.68
CA GLY A 14 0.45 -2.09 8.82
C GLY A 14 0.74 -2.81 7.50
N PHE A 15 -0.34 -3.13 6.80
CA PHE A 15 -0.37 -3.79 5.52
C PHE A 15 -1.27 -3.01 4.57
N LEU A 16 -0.80 -2.78 3.36
CA LEU A 16 -1.62 -2.36 2.23
C LEU A 16 -1.76 -3.57 1.30
N ILE A 17 -2.97 -4.09 1.14
CA ILE A 17 -3.29 -5.18 0.23
C ILE A 17 -4.00 -4.62 -1.00
N LEU A 18 -3.47 -4.93 -2.17
CA LEU A 18 -3.95 -4.46 -3.46
C LEU A 18 -4.48 -5.64 -4.27
N LEU A 19 -5.76 -5.61 -4.59
CA LEU A 19 -6.45 -6.67 -5.33
C LEU A 19 -6.69 -6.25 -6.78
N GLU A 20 -6.51 -7.19 -7.70
CA GLU A 20 -6.80 -7.03 -9.14
C GLU A 20 -6.07 -5.89 -9.86
N VAL A 21 -4.97 -5.35 -9.28
CA VAL A 21 -4.19 -4.31 -9.94
C VAL A 21 -3.47 -4.88 -11.18
N PRO A 22 -3.59 -4.25 -12.35
CA PRO A 22 -2.92 -4.70 -13.57
C PRO A 22 -1.40 -4.76 -13.42
N GLN A 23 -0.78 -5.79 -14.01
CA GLN A 23 0.67 -5.85 -14.11
C GLN A 23 1.19 -4.69 -14.94
N GLY A 24 2.25 -4.02 -14.47
CA GLY A 24 2.82 -2.84 -15.11
C GLY A 24 2.32 -1.51 -14.53
N THR A 25 1.19 -1.48 -13.83
CA THR A 25 0.72 -0.30 -13.08
C THR A 25 1.82 0.18 -12.14
N GLU A 26 2.10 1.49 -12.13
CA GLU A 26 2.99 2.07 -11.14
C GLU A 26 2.24 2.16 -9.81
N ILE A 27 2.81 1.62 -8.73
CA ILE A 27 2.34 1.79 -7.36
C ILE A 27 3.47 2.39 -6.55
N GLY A 28 3.17 3.39 -5.72
CA GLY A 28 4.12 3.97 -4.80
C GLY A 28 3.53 4.30 -3.44
N ILE A 29 4.45 4.38 -2.47
CA ILE A 29 4.20 4.84 -1.12
C ILE A 29 5.29 5.85 -0.74
N ASP A 30 4.86 7.04 -0.33
CA ASP A 30 5.70 8.17 0.05
C ASP A 30 6.73 8.57 -1.03
N TYR A 31 7.96 8.06 -0.94
CA TYR A 31 9.08 8.40 -1.81
C TYR A 31 9.41 7.35 -2.87
N ASN A 32 8.80 6.17 -2.77
CA ASN A 32 9.21 5.01 -3.54
C ASN A 32 8.04 4.53 -4.39
N SER A 33 8.31 4.25 -5.65
CA SER A 33 7.39 3.54 -6.53
C SER A 33 8.06 2.41 -7.28
N TRP A 34 7.24 1.46 -7.70
CA TRP A 34 7.60 0.29 -8.48
C TRP A 34 6.48 -0.04 -9.45
N ASN A 35 6.80 -0.78 -10.52
CA ASN A 35 5.78 -1.38 -11.36
C ASN A 35 5.29 -2.70 -10.75
N VAL A 36 3.98 -2.91 -10.74
CA VAL A 36 3.35 -4.15 -10.28
C VAL A 36 3.86 -5.32 -11.12
N GLY A 37 4.49 -6.28 -10.45
CA GLY A 37 4.91 -7.55 -11.05
C GLY A 37 3.85 -8.65 -10.89
N PRO A 38 4.06 -9.85 -11.49
CA PRO A 38 3.07 -10.92 -11.53
C PRO A 38 2.57 -11.42 -10.16
N LYS A 39 3.42 -11.30 -9.13
CA LYS A 39 3.13 -11.76 -7.76
C LYS A 39 2.84 -10.63 -6.78
N PHE A 40 3.00 -9.37 -7.20
CA PHE A 40 2.88 -8.26 -6.27
C PHE A 40 1.42 -8.08 -5.85
N LYS A 41 1.17 -8.07 -4.54
CA LYS A 41 -0.16 -7.93 -3.94
C LYS A 41 -0.22 -6.81 -2.90
N GLY A 42 0.83 -6.00 -2.78
CA GLY A 42 0.85 -4.84 -1.89
C GLY A 42 2.11 -4.72 -1.04
N ILE A 43 1.99 -4.01 0.08
CA ILE A 43 3.10 -3.55 0.91
C ILE A 43 2.88 -3.98 2.36
N LYS A 44 3.92 -4.51 3.00
CA LYS A 44 3.93 -4.95 4.40
C LYS A 44 4.85 -4.08 5.23
N MET A 45 4.73 -4.20 6.56
CA MET A 45 5.60 -3.52 7.52
C MET A 45 5.49 -1.99 7.44
N ILE A 46 4.31 -1.45 7.13
CA ILE A 46 4.10 0.00 7.05
C ILE A 46 4.11 0.58 8.47
N PRO A 47 4.94 1.58 8.80
CA PRO A 47 4.93 2.16 10.13
C PRO A 47 3.61 2.90 10.40
N PRO A 48 3.17 3.01 11.65
CA PRO A 48 2.00 3.82 11.98
C PRO A 48 2.23 5.30 11.67
N GLY A 49 1.18 5.99 11.22
CA GLY A 49 1.24 7.41 10.86
C GLY A 49 0.70 7.68 9.47
N LEU A 50 0.86 8.93 9.02
CA LEU A 50 0.42 9.34 7.69
C LEU A 50 1.33 8.73 6.62
N HIS A 51 0.72 8.18 5.57
CA HIS A 51 1.38 7.77 4.35
C HIS A 51 0.59 8.25 3.14
N MET A 52 1.28 8.51 2.03
CA MET A 52 0.64 8.80 0.75
C MET A 52 0.82 7.60 -0.16
N ILE A 53 -0.30 6.99 -0.56
CA ILE A 53 -0.33 5.93 -1.56
C ILE A 53 -0.66 6.60 -2.88
N TYR A 54 0.12 6.31 -3.91
CA TYR A 54 -0.11 6.84 -5.25
C TYR A 54 0.08 5.76 -6.31
N TYR A 55 -0.56 5.95 -7.44
CA TYR A 55 -0.50 5.01 -8.55
C TYR A 55 -0.75 5.70 -9.87
N SER A 56 -0.24 5.09 -10.94
CA SER A 56 -0.45 5.53 -12.30
C SER A 56 -0.80 4.29 -13.13
N SER A 57 -1.98 4.28 -13.76
CA SER A 57 -2.46 3.13 -14.53
C SER A 57 -1.53 2.83 -15.70
N VAL A 58 -1.61 1.61 -16.24
CA VAL A 58 -0.85 1.20 -17.42
C VAL A 58 -1.81 0.89 -18.57
N SER A 59 -1.45 1.32 -19.78
CA SER A 59 -2.21 0.97 -20.99
C SER A 59 -2.23 -0.55 -21.22
N LYS A 60 -3.22 -1.02 -21.99
CA LYS A 60 -3.38 -2.46 -22.30
C LYS A 60 -2.17 -3.08 -23.01
N ASP A 61 -1.42 -2.28 -23.77
CA ASP A 61 -0.20 -2.71 -24.45
C ASP A 61 1.08 -2.49 -23.62
N GLY A 62 0.95 -1.96 -22.40
CA GLY A 62 2.05 -1.79 -21.45
C GLY A 62 2.98 -0.61 -21.74
N ARG A 63 2.63 0.27 -22.68
CA ARG A 63 3.55 1.31 -23.20
C ARG A 63 3.33 2.69 -22.63
N GLU A 64 2.11 2.98 -22.19
CA GLU A 64 1.72 4.30 -21.70
C GLU A 64 1.33 4.22 -20.23
N THR A 65 1.61 5.31 -19.52
CA THR A 65 1.27 5.48 -18.12
C THR A 65 0.20 6.56 -18.01
N GLY A 66 -0.89 6.21 -17.31
CA GLY A 66 -1.99 7.14 -17.05
C GLY A 66 -1.60 8.26 -16.07
N PRO A 67 -2.50 9.23 -15.85
CA PRO A 67 -2.30 10.25 -14.84
C PRO A 67 -2.14 9.64 -13.45
N ARG A 68 -1.36 10.31 -12.59
CA ARG A 68 -1.14 9.86 -11.22
C ARG A 68 -2.35 10.20 -10.34
N CYS A 69 -2.89 9.17 -9.71
CA CYS A 69 -3.88 9.28 -8.63
C CYS A 69 -3.19 9.05 -7.28
N SER A 70 -3.75 9.61 -6.21
CA SER A 70 -3.20 9.42 -4.86
C SER A 70 -4.24 9.63 -3.78
N PHE A 71 -4.03 8.97 -2.64
CA PHE A 71 -4.76 9.24 -1.42
C PHE A 71 -3.82 9.21 -0.21
N PHE A 72 -4.21 9.94 0.82
CA PHE A 72 -3.55 9.93 2.11
C PHE A 72 -4.25 8.93 3.04
N HIS A 73 -3.47 8.20 3.84
CA HIS A 73 -4.00 7.27 4.85
C HIS A 73 -3.20 7.36 6.14
N PHE A 74 -3.89 7.37 7.28
CA PHE A 74 -3.25 7.26 8.60
C PHE A 74 -3.27 5.80 9.06
N PHE A 75 -2.14 5.12 8.89
CA PHE A 75 -1.99 3.74 9.34
C PHE A 75 -1.99 3.64 10.86
N LYS A 76 -2.82 2.76 11.40
CA LYS A 76 -2.80 2.30 12.79
C LYS A 76 -1.85 1.10 12.91
N PRO A 77 -1.31 0.83 14.12
CA PRO A 77 -0.54 -0.39 14.35
C PRO A 77 -1.34 -1.63 13.92
N LYS A 78 -0.70 -2.55 13.18
CA LYS A 78 -1.29 -3.81 12.70
C LYS A 78 -2.53 -3.67 11.80
N GLU A 79 -2.75 -2.49 11.23
CA GLU A 79 -3.87 -2.27 10.31
C GLU A 79 -3.67 -3.03 8.99
N ILE A 80 -4.77 -3.56 8.44
CA ILE A 80 -4.80 -4.12 7.09
C ILE A 80 -5.72 -3.23 6.26
N LEU A 81 -5.12 -2.37 5.43
CA LEU A 81 -5.83 -1.56 4.46
C LEU A 81 -5.96 -2.35 3.17
N VAL A 82 -7.19 -2.54 2.68
CA VAL A 82 -7.45 -3.23 1.41
C VAL A 82 -7.94 -2.23 0.38
N ARG A 83 -7.43 -2.34 -0.85
CA ARG A 83 -7.92 -1.61 -2.02
C ARG A 83 -8.13 -2.57 -3.18
N VAL A 84 -9.22 -2.40 -3.90
CA VAL A 84 -9.57 -3.19 -5.09
C VAL A 84 -9.47 -2.30 -6.31
N TRP A 85 -8.83 -2.78 -7.36
CA TRP A 85 -8.77 -2.05 -8.64
C TRP A 85 -10.13 -2.08 -9.34
N ASN A 86 -10.65 -0.91 -9.68
CA ASN A 86 -11.79 -0.76 -10.56
C ASN A 86 -11.30 -0.49 -12.00
N PRO A 87 -11.44 -1.45 -12.93
CA PRO A 87 -10.94 -1.31 -14.30
C PRO A 87 -11.75 -0.33 -15.16
N ARG A 88 -12.95 0.10 -14.73
CA ARG A 88 -13.76 1.07 -15.46
C ARG A 88 -13.22 2.48 -15.28
N ASP A 89 -12.90 2.82 -14.03
CA ASP A 89 -12.49 4.16 -13.63
C ASP A 89 -10.96 4.26 -13.47
N GLU A 90 -10.25 3.13 -13.56
CA GLU A 90 -8.80 3.02 -13.34
C GLU A 90 -8.36 3.52 -11.96
N GLU A 91 -9.16 3.18 -10.94
CA GLU A 91 -8.97 3.66 -9.57
C GLU A 91 -8.89 2.52 -8.54
N LEU A 92 -8.16 2.78 -7.45
CA LEU A 92 -8.15 1.94 -6.25
C LEU A 92 -9.30 2.34 -5.31
N THR A 93 -10.24 1.44 -5.08
CA THR A 93 -11.45 1.71 -4.28
C THR A 93 -11.54 0.81 -3.04
N GLU A 94 -12.48 1.13 -2.16
CA GLU A 94 -12.90 0.30 -1.02
C GLU A 94 -14.14 -0.55 -1.35
N GLU A 95 -14.57 -0.56 -2.61
CA GLU A 95 -15.78 -1.28 -3.00
C GLU A 95 -15.60 -2.80 -2.83
N ASN A 96 -16.63 -3.46 -2.30
CA ASN A 96 -16.63 -4.89 -2.01
C ASN A 96 -15.57 -5.34 -0.98
N VAL A 97 -15.01 -4.42 -0.20
CA VAL A 97 -14.17 -4.74 0.96
C VAL A 97 -15.06 -4.83 2.19
N ASP A 98 -15.35 -6.06 2.64
CA ASP A 98 -16.08 -6.33 3.88
C ASP A 98 -15.17 -6.87 4.99
N GLN A 99 -15.69 -6.93 6.22
CA GLN A 99 -14.93 -7.43 7.36
C GLN A 99 -14.51 -8.89 7.18
N LEU A 100 -15.34 -9.71 6.51
CA LEU A 100 -15.06 -11.12 6.24
C LEU A 100 -13.84 -11.29 5.31
N LEU A 101 -13.69 -10.44 4.29
CA LEU A 101 -12.50 -10.40 3.44
C LEU A 101 -11.27 -10.01 4.25
N ILE A 102 -11.36 -8.97 5.09
CA ILE A 102 -10.25 -8.51 5.92
C ILE A 102 -9.79 -9.61 6.89
N ASP A 103 -10.72 -10.32 7.51
CA ASP A 103 -10.39 -11.39 8.46
C ASP A 103 -9.73 -12.57 7.75
N ARG A 104 -10.20 -12.98 6.57
CA ARG A 104 -9.54 -14.01 5.75
C ARG A 104 -8.15 -13.60 5.31
N LEU A 105 -7.96 -12.35 4.91
CA LEU A 105 -6.63 -11.84 4.56
C LEU A 105 -5.69 -11.83 5.76
N ARG A 106 -6.19 -11.47 6.95
CA ARG A 106 -5.43 -11.50 8.21
C ARG A 106 -4.90 -12.90 8.53
N GLU A 107 -5.73 -13.93 8.34
CA GLU A 107 -5.34 -15.33 8.54
C GLU A 107 -4.26 -15.79 7.55
N ASN A 108 -4.26 -15.26 6.33
CA ASN A 108 -3.35 -15.66 5.24
C ASN A 108 -2.10 -14.78 5.08
N LEU A 109 -1.86 -13.78 5.95
CA LEU A 109 -0.75 -12.84 5.80
C LEU A 109 0.62 -13.52 5.65
N TYR A 110 0.86 -14.62 6.38
CA TYR A 110 2.13 -15.35 6.30
C TYR A 110 2.34 -16.01 4.94
N GLU A 111 1.30 -16.59 4.35
CA GLU A 111 1.37 -17.18 3.02
C GLU A 111 1.57 -16.10 1.94
N MET A 112 0.98 -14.93 2.17
CA MET A 112 1.13 -13.76 1.30
C MET A 112 2.48 -13.06 1.42
N ASP A 113 3.33 -13.39 2.40
CA ASP A 113 4.54 -12.63 2.71
C ASP A 113 5.47 -12.45 1.49
N ASN A 114 5.58 -13.49 0.65
CA ASN A 114 6.38 -13.49 -0.58
C ASN A 114 5.79 -12.63 -1.73
N CYS A 115 4.53 -12.21 -1.58
CA CYS A 115 3.80 -11.38 -2.53
C CYS A 115 3.72 -9.90 -2.08
N LEU A 116 4.27 -9.58 -0.91
CA LEU A 116 4.21 -8.25 -0.31
C LEU A 116 5.61 -7.62 -0.24
N GLY A 117 5.75 -6.42 -0.79
CA GLY A 117 6.98 -5.64 -0.70
C GLY A 117 7.17 -5.04 0.71
N PRO A 118 8.36 -5.09 1.31
CA PRO A 118 8.61 -4.38 2.56
C PRO A 118 8.56 -2.86 2.34
N TYR A 119 7.97 -2.13 3.29
CA TYR A 119 8.04 -0.67 3.29
C TYR A 119 9.52 -0.18 3.28
N PRO A 120 9.88 0.84 2.47
CA PRO A 120 11.25 1.31 2.33
C PRO A 120 11.62 2.31 3.44
N TYR A 121 12.11 1.77 4.55
CA TYR A 121 12.49 2.55 5.75
C TYR A 121 13.61 3.58 5.55
N GLU A 122 14.35 3.52 4.44
CA GLU A 122 15.44 4.45 4.11
C GLU A 122 14.98 5.93 4.02
N HIS A 123 13.75 6.17 3.59
CA HIS A 123 13.20 7.51 3.40
C HIS A 123 12.20 7.95 4.48
N LEU A 124 11.92 7.08 5.47
CA LEU A 124 10.93 7.36 6.52
C LEU A 124 11.20 8.66 7.27
N LYS A 125 12.46 8.92 7.67
CA LYS A 125 12.81 10.16 8.39
C LYS A 125 12.53 11.42 7.55
N LYS A 126 12.77 11.34 6.24
CA LYS A 126 12.52 12.44 5.31
C LYS A 126 11.02 12.65 5.11
N TRP A 127 10.25 11.57 4.99
CA TRP A 127 8.80 11.62 4.93
C TRP A 127 8.19 12.29 6.16
N LEU A 128 8.55 11.82 7.36
CA LEU A 128 8.07 12.40 8.62
C LEU A 128 8.41 13.89 8.75
N ALA A 129 9.59 14.32 8.29
CA ALA A 129 9.97 15.73 8.33
C ALA A 129 9.10 16.64 7.43
N LEU A 130 8.48 16.10 6.37
CA LEU A 130 7.57 16.84 5.50
C LEU A 130 6.11 16.80 5.95
N THR A 131 5.73 15.78 6.73
CA THR A 131 4.33 15.48 7.04
C THR A 131 3.95 15.63 8.50
N ASN A 132 4.90 15.99 9.39
CA ASN A 132 4.70 16.08 10.84
C ASN A 132 3.60 17.05 11.31
N TYR A 133 3.12 17.95 10.46
CA TYR A 133 2.03 18.88 10.78
C TYR A 133 0.67 18.46 10.20
N ILE A 134 0.62 17.41 9.39
CA ILE A 134 -0.64 16.89 8.82
C ILE A 134 -1.28 15.96 9.86
N THR A 135 -2.54 16.20 10.22
CA THR A 135 -3.30 15.43 11.20
C THR A 135 -4.40 14.60 10.54
N PRO A 136 -4.93 13.55 11.19
CA PRO A 136 -6.06 12.76 10.66
C PRO A 136 -7.24 13.64 10.25
N SER A 137 -7.58 14.60 11.10
CA SER A 137 -8.66 15.56 10.86
C SER A 137 -8.45 16.49 9.66
N LEU A 138 -7.21 16.67 9.18
CA LEU A 138 -6.95 17.43 7.95
C LEU A 138 -7.13 16.58 6.69
N VAL A 139 -6.94 15.26 6.79
CA VAL A 139 -7.08 14.32 5.67
C VAL A 139 -8.53 13.89 5.46
N GLU A 140 -9.30 13.74 6.54
CA GLU A 140 -10.72 13.30 6.51
C GLU A 140 -11.72 14.42 6.14
N ARG A 141 -11.24 15.59 5.72
CA ARG A 141 -12.06 16.76 5.35
C ARG A 141 -12.64 16.64 3.95
#